data_AF-A0A6J8DUL8-F1
#
_entry.id   AF-A0A6J8DUL8-F1
#
_cell.length_a   1.000
_cell.length_b   1.000
_cell.length_c   1.000
_cell.angle_alpha   90.00
_cell.angle_beta   90.00
_cell.angle_gamma   90.00
#
_symmetry.space_group_name_H-M   'P 1'
#
loop_
_entity.id
_entity.type
_entity.pdbx_description
1 polymer ?
#
loop_
_entity_poly.entity_id
_entity_poly.type
_entity_poly.pdbx_seq_one_letter_code
_entity_poly.pdbx_strand_id
1 'polypeptide(L)'
;MSPNIHTYDVYSESIIKCAKLCSEQDLCCVASFAELTSICRIDKSENCSLATFSDTGWNIMRKQLYIPPSCTECFSYASSTYKVIEDTLNWEMARDNCYDLGGKLVEMETQDENDFIKSTLTVRNANITGNKIYYLGGFKFKPDEDIRWVSTPSQEMAFVDMAPGEPNNPNSELCLGAINYYDFQWIDLPCAWLNPYICEFF
;
A
#
# COMPACT_ATOMS: atom_id res chain seq x y z
N MET A 1 24.82 24.19 19.29
CA MET A 1 23.90 23.38 20.12
C MET A 1 24.13 21.94 19.72
N SER A 2 24.36 21.04 20.69
CA SER A 2 24.59 19.62 20.42
C SER A 2 23.36 19.00 19.76
N PRO A 3 23.51 18.02 18.84
CA PRO A 3 22.36 17.33 18.27
C PRO A 3 21.64 16.53 19.37
N ASN A 4 20.38 16.87 19.66
CA ASN A 4 19.56 16.14 20.63
C ASN A 4 19.07 14.82 20.02
N ILE A 5 19.95 13.82 19.99
CA ILE A 5 19.58 12.44 19.66
C ILE A 5 19.30 11.72 20.98
N HIS A 6 18.10 11.19 21.13
CA HIS A 6 17.71 10.38 22.28
C HIS A 6 17.61 8.92 21.86
N THR A 7 18.48 8.09 22.41
CA THR A 7 18.54 6.65 22.13
C THR A 7 18.09 5.87 23.34
N TYR A 8 17.24 4.86 23.13
CA TYR A 8 16.90 3.90 24.16
C TYR A 8 16.65 2.51 23.56
N ASP A 9 16.89 1.49 24.39
CA ASP A 9 16.76 0.09 24.02
C ASP A 9 15.48 -0.50 24.61
N VAL A 10 14.77 -1.30 23.82
CA VAL A 10 13.60 -2.07 24.19
C VAL A 10 13.76 -3.51 23.70
N TYR A 11 13.09 -4.44 24.36
CA TYR A 11 13.03 -5.82 23.85
C TYR A 11 12.15 -5.87 22.59
N SER A 12 12.56 -6.64 21.59
CA SER A 12 11.73 -6.98 20.43
C SER A 12 12.08 -8.38 19.93
N GLU A 13 11.13 -9.07 19.31
CA GLU A 13 11.37 -10.38 18.73
C GLU A 13 11.88 -10.31 17.28
N SER A 14 11.75 -9.15 16.63
CA SER A 14 12.20 -8.96 15.25
C SER A 14 12.43 -7.49 14.91
N ILE A 15 13.11 -7.24 13.78
CA ILE A 15 13.26 -5.90 13.22
C ILE A 15 11.91 -5.29 12.81
N ILE A 16 10.92 -6.10 12.38
CA ILE A 16 9.57 -5.62 12.01
C ILE A 16 8.82 -5.10 13.24
N LYS A 17 8.83 -5.87 14.34
CA LYS A 17 8.24 -5.42 15.61
C LYS A 17 8.98 -4.20 16.17
N CYS A 18 10.29 -4.14 16.00
CA CYS A 18 11.11 -2.98 16.38
C CYS A 18 10.74 -1.73 15.57
N ALA A 19 10.56 -1.87 14.25
CA ALA A 19 10.12 -0.79 13.38
C ALA A 19 8.71 -0.31 13.75
N LYS A 20 7.79 -1.22 14.07
CA LYS A 20 6.46 -0.87 14.57
C LYS A 20 6.52 -0.06 15.87
N LEU A 21 7.32 -0.52 16.85
CA LEU A 21 7.54 0.21 18.11
C LEU A 21 8.10 1.61 17.85
N CYS A 22 9.04 1.76 16.92
CA CYS A 22 9.53 3.09 16.51
C CYS A 22 8.44 3.94 15.84
N SER A 23 7.57 3.36 15.01
CA SER A 23 6.51 4.09 14.31
C SER A 23 5.51 4.73 15.28
N GLU A 24 5.22 4.06 16.40
CA GLU A 24 4.33 4.50 17.48
C GLU A 24 4.96 5.59 18.38
N GLN A 25 6.22 5.95 18.14
CA GLN A 25 6.97 6.87 19.00
C GLN A 25 7.22 8.20 18.29
N ASP A 26 6.96 9.29 19.03
CA ASP A 26 7.25 10.65 18.57
C ASP A 26 8.73 10.82 18.28
N LEU A 27 9.00 11.54 17.18
CA LEU A 27 10.35 11.88 16.72
C LEU A 27 11.27 10.67 16.47
N CYS A 28 10.76 9.43 16.41
CA CYS A 28 11.60 8.30 16.03
C CYS A 28 12.16 8.50 14.62
N CYS A 29 13.44 8.17 14.44
CA CYS A 29 14.13 8.28 13.17
C CYS A 29 14.70 6.94 12.71
N VAL A 30 15.14 6.09 13.64
CA VAL A 30 15.76 4.81 13.32
C VAL A 30 15.33 3.75 14.35
N ALA A 31 14.93 2.60 13.85
CA ALA A 31 14.79 1.35 14.58
C ALA A 31 15.95 0.43 14.17
N SER A 32 16.74 -0.04 15.14
CA SER A 32 17.82 -1.00 14.89
C SER A 32 17.57 -2.26 15.71
N PHE A 33 17.81 -3.45 15.16
CA PHE A 33 17.56 -4.72 15.83
C PHE A 33 18.77 -5.66 15.78
N ALA A 34 19.20 -6.16 16.93
CA ALA A 34 20.22 -7.19 17.06
C ALA A 34 19.58 -8.56 17.25
N GLU A 35 19.73 -9.45 16.27
CA GLU A 35 19.16 -10.81 16.31
C GLU A 35 19.71 -11.64 17.48
N LEU A 36 21.01 -11.52 17.77
CA LEU A 36 21.67 -12.31 18.82
C LEU A 36 21.18 -11.99 20.24
N THR A 37 20.75 -10.76 20.47
CA THR A 37 20.36 -10.27 21.81
C THR A 37 18.88 -9.95 21.90
N SER A 38 18.14 -9.97 20.79
CA SER A 38 16.75 -9.53 20.71
C SER A 38 16.54 -8.09 21.21
N ILE A 39 17.57 -7.24 21.06
CA ILE A 39 17.50 -5.83 21.45
C ILE A 39 17.05 -5.01 20.25
N CYS A 40 16.04 -4.18 20.46
CA CYS A 40 15.60 -3.13 19.57
C CYS A 40 16.05 -1.78 20.12
N ARG A 41 16.81 -1.03 19.34
CA ARG A 41 17.21 0.33 19.65
C ARG A 41 16.35 1.31 18.88
N ILE A 42 15.83 2.31 19.58
CA ILE A 42 15.02 3.38 19.02
C ILE A 42 15.80 4.70 19.17
N ASP A 43 16.15 5.30 18.04
CA ASP A 43 16.80 6.61 17.98
C ASP A 43 15.78 7.69 17.62
N LYS A 44 15.59 8.66 18.51
CA LYS A 44 14.70 9.82 18.33
C LYS A 44 15.48 11.09 18.07
N SER A 45 15.02 11.90 17.13
CA SER A 45 15.58 13.22 16.83
C SER A 45 14.55 14.11 16.13
N GLU A 46 14.59 15.42 16.41
CA GLU A 46 13.85 16.41 15.61
C GLU A 46 14.38 16.53 14.18
N ASN A 47 15.62 16.07 13.93
CA ASN A 47 16.24 16.02 12.62
C ASN A 47 16.86 14.63 12.38
N CYS A 48 16.18 13.78 11.62
CA CYS A 48 16.64 12.40 11.37
C CYS A 48 17.90 12.29 10.51
N SER A 49 18.33 13.37 9.83
CA SER A 49 19.65 13.38 9.17
C SER A 49 20.81 13.30 10.16
N LEU A 50 20.55 13.65 11.43
CA LEU A 50 21.53 13.57 12.51
C LEU A 50 21.51 12.21 13.21
N ALA A 51 20.45 11.41 13.06
CA ALA A 51 20.39 10.07 13.64
C ALA A 51 21.46 9.19 12.97
N THR A 52 22.49 8.83 13.73
CA THR A 52 23.71 8.19 13.21
C THR A 52 23.50 6.71 12.95
N PHE A 53 23.97 6.24 11.79
CA PHE A 53 23.97 4.85 11.38
C PHE A 53 25.36 4.24 11.55
N SER A 54 25.70 3.76 12.74
CA SER A 54 26.86 2.86 12.80
C SER A 54 26.73 1.91 13.97
N ASP A 55 26.22 0.72 13.68
CA ASP A 55 26.48 -0.46 14.50
C ASP A 55 26.52 -1.69 13.59
N THR A 56 27.72 -2.24 13.44
CA THR A 56 27.93 -3.49 12.69
C THR A 56 27.20 -4.64 13.38
N GLY A 57 26.42 -5.41 12.63
CA GLY A 57 25.68 -6.57 13.16
C GLY A 57 24.24 -6.30 13.62
N TRP A 58 23.69 -5.12 13.32
CA TRP A 58 22.29 -4.78 13.57
C TRP A 58 21.53 -4.65 12.25
N ASN A 59 20.32 -5.20 12.19
CA ASN A 59 19.35 -4.92 11.13
C ASN A 59 18.73 -3.54 11.37
N ILE A 60 18.57 -2.71 10.34
CA ILE A 60 18.22 -1.30 10.55
C ILE A 60 17.06 -0.89 9.63
N MET A 61 16.03 -0.30 10.24
CA MET A 61 14.85 0.28 9.60
C MET A 61 14.80 1.76 9.96
N ARG A 62 14.97 2.65 8.98
CA ARG A 62 14.81 4.09 9.24
C ARG A 62 13.33 4.43 9.14
N LYS A 63 12.80 5.17 10.11
CA LYS A 63 11.57 5.93 9.89
C LYS A 63 11.96 6.92 8.80
N GLN A 64 11.52 6.66 7.58
CA GLN A 64 11.72 7.58 6.48
C GLN A 64 11.18 8.92 7.01
N LEU A 65 12.02 9.96 7.07
CA LEU A 65 11.47 11.32 7.06
C LEU A 65 10.54 11.30 5.86
N TYR A 66 9.23 11.35 6.08
CA TYR A 66 8.27 11.48 4.99
C TYR A 66 8.38 12.90 4.45
N ILE A 67 9.52 13.17 3.82
CA ILE A 67 9.59 13.99 2.64
C ILE A 67 9.46 12.93 1.56
N PRO A 68 8.27 12.71 0.97
CA PRO A 68 8.19 11.81 -0.17
C PRO A 68 9.29 12.30 -1.12
N PRO A 69 10.28 11.46 -1.50
CA PRO A 69 11.05 11.78 -2.69
C PRO A 69 9.95 11.94 -3.72
N SER A 70 9.75 13.18 -4.19
CA SER A 70 8.68 13.58 -5.11
C SER A 70 8.36 12.36 -5.94
N CYS A 71 7.24 11.68 -5.65
CA CYS A 71 7.07 10.33 -6.15
C CYS A 71 6.97 10.49 -7.65
N THR A 72 8.08 10.23 -8.35
CA THR A 72 8.29 10.74 -9.71
C THR A 72 7.34 10.02 -10.67
N GLU A 73 6.82 8.88 -10.21
CA GLU A 73 5.84 8.05 -10.89
C GLU A 73 4.46 8.04 -10.19
N CYS A 74 4.24 8.84 -9.14
CA CYS A 74 2.91 8.99 -8.55
C CYS A 74 2.12 10.06 -9.29
N PHE A 75 0.82 10.04 -9.05
CA PHE A 75 -0.14 10.99 -9.56
C PHE A 75 -1.14 11.27 -8.45
N SER A 76 -1.70 12.47 -8.40
CA SER A 76 -2.56 12.90 -7.29
C SER A 76 -3.86 13.48 -7.80
N TYR A 77 -4.93 13.23 -7.07
CA TYR A 77 -6.25 13.79 -7.30
C TYR A 77 -6.92 14.07 -5.96
N ALA A 78 -7.51 15.26 -5.83
CA ALA A 78 -7.99 15.79 -4.56
C ALA A 78 -6.91 15.70 -3.45
N SER A 79 -7.23 15.07 -2.32
CA SER A 79 -6.31 14.87 -1.18
C SER A 79 -5.51 13.57 -1.24
N SER A 80 -5.71 12.74 -2.26
CA SER A 80 -5.08 11.42 -2.36
C SER A 80 -3.94 11.41 -3.37
N THR A 81 -2.93 10.60 -3.08
CA THR A 81 -1.82 10.30 -4.00
C THR A 81 -1.83 8.83 -4.35
N TYR A 82 -1.58 8.50 -5.61
CA TYR A 82 -1.68 7.14 -6.13
C TYR A 82 -0.37 6.72 -6.76
N LYS A 83 -0.07 5.42 -6.66
CA LYS A 83 1.07 4.79 -7.31
C LYS A 83 0.65 3.47 -7.94
N VAL A 84 0.94 3.33 -9.23
CA VAL A 84 0.87 2.03 -9.89
C VAL A 84 2.14 1.25 -9.54
N ILE A 85 1.98 0.03 -9.02
CA ILE A 85 3.06 -0.92 -8.82
C ILE A 85 2.96 -1.99 -9.91
N GLU A 86 4.00 -2.07 -10.73
CA GLU A 86 4.04 -2.98 -11.89
C GLU A 86 4.45 -4.41 -11.53
N ASP A 87 5.02 -4.61 -10.33
CA ASP A 87 5.28 -5.95 -9.81
C ASP A 87 3.97 -6.71 -9.61
N THR A 88 3.94 -7.99 -9.98
CA THR A 88 2.73 -8.81 -9.87
C THR A 88 2.71 -9.59 -8.57
N LEU A 89 1.71 -9.34 -7.74
CA LEU A 89 1.46 -10.07 -6.50
C LEU A 89 0.05 -10.63 -6.49
N ASN A 90 -0.22 -11.58 -5.60
CA ASN A 90 -1.61 -11.94 -5.29
C ASN A 90 -2.27 -10.79 -4.51
N TRP A 91 -3.61 -10.78 -4.46
CA TRP A 91 -4.34 -9.64 -3.89
C TRP A 91 -3.97 -9.35 -2.43
N GLU A 92 -3.79 -10.39 -1.61
CA GLU A 92 -3.43 -10.23 -0.20
C GLU A 92 -2.03 -9.63 -0.03
N MET A 93 -1.06 -10.13 -0.79
CA MET A 93 0.30 -9.59 -0.79
C MET A 93 0.35 -8.16 -1.34
N ALA A 94 -0.47 -7.83 -2.33
CA ALA A 94 -0.59 -6.48 -2.87
C ALA A 94 -1.18 -5.50 -1.82
N ARG A 95 -2.22 -5.92 -1.10
CA ARG A 95 -2.80 -5.20 0.04
C ARG A 95 -1.73 -4.90 1.09
N ASP A 96 -1.04 -5.94 1.54
CA ASP A 96 -0.02 -5.82 2.58
C ASP A 96 1.14 -4.94 2.11
N ASN A 97 1.53 -5.03 0.84
CA ASN A 97 2.56 -4.16 0.28
C ASN A 97 2.14 -2.68 0.26
N CYS A 98 0.91 -2.36 -0.15
CA CYS A 98 0.44 -0.97 -0.05
C CYS A 98 0.41 -0.47 1.39
N TYR A 99 0.03 -1.33 2.35
CA TYR A 99 0.06 -1.01 3.77
C TYR A 99 1.48 -0.74 4.28
N ASP A 100 2.45 -1.58 3.92
CA ASP A 100 3.86 -1.41 4.27
C ASP A 100 4.47 -0.15 3.66
N LEU A 101 3.96 0.30 2.51
CA LEU A 101 4.32 1.57 1.88
C LEU A 101 3.64 2.80 2.52
N GLY A 102 2.79 2.61 3.53
CA GLY A 102 2.07 3.68 4.22
C GLY A 102 0.76 4.10 3.54
N GLY A 103 0.19 3.23 2.70
CA GLY A 103 -1.08 3.46 2.00
C GLY A 103 -2.04 2.27 2.11
N LYS A 104 -2.95 2.17 1.16
CA LYS A 104 -3.86 1.02 0.98
C LYS A 104 -4.00 0.70 -0.51
N LEU A 105 -4.55 -0.45 -0.89
CA LEU A 105 -4.99 -0.65 -2.28
C LEU A 105 -6.06 0.40 -2.61
N VAL A 106 -6.02 0.97 -3.81
CA VAL A 106 -6.91 2.07 -4.20
C VAL A 106 -8.38 1.67 -4.09
N GLU A 107 -9.20 2.54 -3.53
CA GLU A 107 -10.63 2.37 -3.39
C GLU A 107 -11.30 3.54 -4.09
N MET A 108 -11.80 3.33 -5.32
CA MET A 108 -12.39 4.41 -6.12
C MET A 108 -13.82 4.67 -5.63
N GLU A 109 -13.95 5.52 -4.63
CA GLU A 109 -15.20 5.75 -3.89
C GLU A 109 -16.16 6.71 -4.61
N THR A 110 -15.67 7.42 -5.62
CA THR A 110 -16.46 8.38 -6.41
C THR A 110 -16.23 8.23 -7.91
N GLN A 111 -17.20 8.71 -8.70
CA GLN A 111 -17.06 8.73 -10.16
C GLN A 111 -15.84 9.54 -10.63
N ASP A 112 -15.61 10.73 -10.05
CA ASP A 112 -14.52 11.60 -10.49
C ASP A 112 -13.14 10.97 -10.19
N GLU A 113 -13.01 10.31 -9.05
CA GLU A 113 -11.80 9.55 -8.71
C GLU A 113 -11.59 8.38 -9.67
N ASN A 114 -12.64 7.60 -9.92
CA ASN A 114 -12.60 6.49 -10.88
C ASN A 114 -12.17 6.97 -12.27
N ASP A 115 -12.77 8.04 -12.78
CA ASP A 115 -12.44 8.60 -14.10
C ASP A 115 -10.99 9.12 -14.14
N PHE A 116 -10.51 9.73 -13.05
CA PHE A 116 -9.12 10.15 -12.92
C PHE A 116 -8.13 8.97 -12.98
N ILE A 117 -8.37 7.91 -12.20
CA ILE A 117 -7.52 6.70 -12.21
C ILE A 117 -7.55 6.05 -13.60
N LYS A 118 -8.73 5.83 -14.19
CA LYS A 118 -8.89 5.23 -15.52
C LYS A 118 -8.16 6.03 -16.59
N SER A 119 -8.29 7.35 -16.61
CA SER A 119 -7.58 8.21 -17.58
C SER A 119 -6.06 8.10 -17.44
N THR A 120 -5.55 8.01 -16.21
CA THR A 120 -4.13 7.82 -15.94
C THR A 120 -3.65 6.46 -16.43
N LEU A 121 -4.41 5.40 -16.17
CA LEU A 121 -4.10 4.05 -16.65
C LEU A 121 -4.15 3.99 -18.18
N THR A 122 -5.09 4.64 -18.85
CA THR A 122 -5.17 4.72 -20.31
C THR A 122 -3.90 5.33 -20.91
N VAL A 123 -3.43 6.44 -20.36
CA VAL A 123 -2.18 7.07 -20.84
C VAL A 123 -0.98 6.18 -20.58
N ARG A 124 -0.88 5.56 -19.40
CA ARG A 124 0.23 4.65 -19.04
C ARG A 124 0.28 3.39 -19.90
N ASN A 125 -0.88 2.88 -20.30
CA ASN A 125 -1.00 1.63 -21.06
C ASN A 125 -1.12 1.85 -22.58
N ALA A 126 -0.89 3.08 -23.08
CA ALA A 126 -1.06 3.42 -24.50
C ALA A 126 -0.27 2.53 -25.49
N ASN A 127 0.82 1.91 -25.04
CA ASN A 127 1.67 1.03 -25.85
C ASN A 127 1.60 -0.45 -25.43
N ILE A 128 0.72 -0.82 -24.50
CA ILE A 128 0.58 -2.21 -24.04
C ILE A 128 -0.23 -2.99 -25.06
N THR A 129 0.28 -4.18 -25.44
CA THR A 129 -0.45 -5.15 -26.24
C THR A 129 -0.97 -6.27 -25.33
N GLY A 130 -2.27 -6.54 -25.40
CA GLY A 130 -2.93 -7.57 -24.60
C GLY A 130 -3.69 -7.04 -23.38
N ASN A 131 -4.26 -7.96 -22.60
CA ASN A 131 -5.07 -7.62 -21.44
C ASN A 131 -4.19 -7.39 -20.21
N LYS A 132 -4.49 -6.34 -19.46
CA LYS A 132 -3.83 -5.98 -18.21
C LYS A 132 -4.88 -5.64 -17.16
N ILE A 133 -4.73 -6.24 -15.99
CA ILE A 133 -5.63 -6.07 -14.84
C ILE A 133 -4.81 -5.46 -13.71
N TYR A 134 -5.39 -4.48 -13.01
CA TYR A 134 -4.79 -3.89 -11.81
C TYR A 134 -5.65 -4.18 -10.59
N TYR A 135 -5.07 -4.69 -9.50
CA TYR A 135 -5.83 -4.90 -8.26
C TYR A 135 -6.26 -3.59 -7.60
N LEU A 136 -7.48 -3.62 -7.08
CA LEU A 136 -8.14 -2.57 -6.30
C LEU A 136 -8.39 -3.05 -4.86
N GLY A 137 -8.79 -2.16 -3.96
CA GLY A 137 -9.04 -2.47 -2.55
C GLY A 137 -10.33 -3.23 -2.27
N GLY A 138 -11.11 -3.55 -3.31
CA GLY A 138 -12.38 -4.26 -3.19
C GLY A 138 -12.20 -5.77 -3.03
N PHE A 139 -12.90 -6.37 -2.08
CA PHE A 139 -12.95 -7.82 -1.92
C PHE A 139 -14.23 -8.32 -1.23
N LYS A 140 -14.45 -9.62 -1.30
CA LYS A 140 -15.49 -10.34 -0.54
C LYS A 140 -14.86 -11.07 0.64
N PHE A 141 -15.41 -10.91 1.84
CA PHE A 141 -15.00 -11.70 2.99
C PHE A 141 -15.44 -13.16 2.89
N LYS A 142 -16.60 -13.40 2.28
CA LYS A 142 -17.14 -14.73 2.01
C LYS A 142 -17.74 -14.82 0.60
N PRO A 143 -17.77 -16.01 -0.01
CA PRO A 143 -18.37 -16.23 -1.34
C PRO A 143 -19.78 -15.68 -1.52
N ASP A 144 -20.61 -15.75 -0.47
CA ASP A 144 -22.01 -15.35 -0.45
C ASP A 144 -22.23 -13.86 -0.12
N GLU A 145 -21.16 -13.09 0.06
CA GLU A 145 -21.22 -11.66 0.33
C GLU A 145 -20.93 -10.82 -0.92
N ASP A 146 -21.34 -9.56 -0.86
CA ASP A 146 -21.00 -8.56 -1.87
C ASP A 146 -19.55 -8.09 -1.70
N ILE A 147 -19.00 -7.47 -2.75
CA ILE A 147 -17.72 -6.79 -2.68
C ILE A 147 -17.84 -5.55 -1.76
N ARG A 148 -16.82 -5.36 -0.93
CA ARG A 148 -16.68 -4.24 0.01
C ARG A 148 -15.26 -3.68 -0.09
N TRP A 149 -15.09 -2.41 0.22
CA TRP A 149 -13.77 -1.81 0.37
C TRP A 149 -13.07 -2.34 1.63
N VAL A 150 -11.76 -2.53 1.55
CA VAL A 150 -10.98 -3.05 2.68
C VAL A 150 -10.90 -2.07 3.85
N SER A 151 -10.98 -0.76 3.58
CA SER A 151 -11.04 0.27 4.61
C SER A 151 -12.40 0.36 5.32
N THR A 152 -13.50 0.05 4.60
CA THR A 152 -14.88 0.18 5.08
C THR A 152 -15.68 -1.11 4.89
N PRO A 153 -15.23 -2.25 5.46
CA PRO A 153 -15.78 -3.57 5.17
C PRO A 153 -17.24 -3.78 5.58
N SER A 154 -17.74 -2.94 6.48
CA SER A 154 -19.13 -2.97 6.95
C SER A 154 -20.07 -2.04 6.18
N GLN A 155 -19.59 -1.33 5.15
CA GLN A 155 -20.37 -0.35 4.39
C GLN A 155 -20.55 -0.81 2.94
N GLU A 156 -21.75 -0.63 2.39
CA GLU A 156 -21.98 -0.83 0.97
C GLU A 156 -21.21 0.22 0.15
N MET A 157 -20.70 -0.18 -1.01
CA MET A 157 -20.01 0.74 -1.91
C MET A 157 -21.01 1.74 -2.50
N ALA A 158 -20.78 3.03 -2.27
CA ALA A 158 -21.65 4.09 -2.78
C ALA A 158 -21.53 4.31 -4.30
N PHE A 159 -20.39 3.93 -4.88
CA PHE A 159 -20.08 4.01 -6.30
C PHE A 159 -19.57 2.66 -6.80
N VAL A 160 -19.99 2.27 -8.01
CA VAL A 160 -19.65 1.00 -8.64
C VAL A 160 -19.49 1.19 -10.14
N ASP A 161 -18.37 0.72 -10.72
CA ASP A 161 -18.08 0.77 -12.16
C ASP A 161 -17.74 -0.62 -12.73
N MET A 162 -18.57 -1.63 -12.42
CA MET A 162 -18.38 -2.99 -12.93
C MET A 162 -18.48 -3.04 -14.46
N ALA A 163 -17.62 -3.86 -15.08
CA ALA A 163 -17.67 -4.14 -16.49
C ALA A 163 -18.96 -4.90 -16.87
N PRO A 164 -19.40 -4.82 -18.14
CA PRO A 164 -20.61 -5.52 -18.58
C PRO A 164 -20.52 -7.03 -18.32
N GLY A 165 -21.45 -7.55 -17.52
CA GLY A 165 -21.53 -8.97 -17.16
C GLY A 165 -20.89 -9.32 -15.82
N GLU A 166 -20.23 -8.38 -15.15
CA GLU A 166 -19.62 -8.58 -13.84
C GLU A 166 -20.54 -8.18 -12.67
N PRO A 167 -20.41 -8.82 -11.49
CA PRO A 167 -19.53 -9.95 -11.22
C PRO A 167 -20.05 -11.27 -11.83
N ASN A 168 -19.18 -12.09 -12.42
CA ASN A 168 -19.59 -13.26 -13.20
C ASN A 168 -19.30 -14.62 -12.51
N ASN A 169 -18.35 -14.71 -11.56
CA ASN A 169 -18.09 -15.92 -10.77
C ASN A 169 -18.05 -15.62 -9.25
N PRO A 170 -19.17 -15.19 -8.65
CA PRO A 170 -19.19 -14.59 -7.32
C PRO A 170 -18.72 -15.49 -6.18
N ASN A 171 -18.62 -16.81 -6.40
CA ASN A 171 -18.20 -17.80 -5.40
C ASN A 171 -16.70 -18.13 -5.43
N SER A 172 -16.00 -17.82 -6.52
CA SER A 172 -14.57 -18.12 -6.71
C SER A 172 -13.72 -16.89 -7.00
N GLU A 173 -14.35 -15.81 -7.44
CA GLU A 173 -13.73 -14.53 -7.77
C GLU A 173 -14.11 -13.54 -6.67
N LEU A 174 -13.22 -13.42 -5.69
CA LEU A 174 -13.50 -12.69 -4.45
C LEU A 174 -12.77 -11.35 -4.37
N CYS A 175 -11.95 -11.01 -5.36
CA CYS A 175 -11.13 -9.80 -5.35
C CYS A 175 -11.43 -8.92 -6.57
N LEU A 176 -11.31 -7.62 -6.41
CA LEU A 176 -11.65 -6.64 -7.43
C LEU A 176 -10.42 -6.17 -8.20
N GLY A 177 -10.56 -6.01 -9.51
CA GLY A 177 -9.52 -5.46 -10.38
C GLY A 177 -10.10 -4.58 -11.48
N ALA A 178 -9.29 -3.71 -12.07
CA ALA A 178 -9.64 -2.89 -13.23
C ALA A 178 -8.94 -3.42 -14.49
N ILE A 179 -9.69 -3.72 -15.56
CA ILE A 179 -9.15 -4.33 -16.78
C ILE A 179 -9.15 -3.38 -17.98
N ASN A 180 -8.02 -3.26 -18.66
CA ASN A 180 -7.90 -2.37 -19.84
C ASN A 180 -8.86 -2.73 -20.99
N TYR A 181 -9.26 -4.00 -21.11
CA TYR A 181 -10.16 -4.48 -22.16
C TYR A 181 -11.55 -3.81 -22.10
N TYR A 182 -12.00 -3.42 -20.90
CA TYR A 182 -13.25 -2.71 -20.67
C TYR A 182 -12.97 -1.28 -20.19
N ASP A 183 -12.02 -0.58 -20.81
CA ASP A 183 -11.66 0.79 -20.45
C ASP A 183 -11.36 0.98 -18.95
N PHE A 184 -10.80 -0.04 -18.29
CA PHE A 184 -10.52 -0.09 -16.86
C PHE A 184 -11.76 -0.10 -15.95
N GLN A 185 -12.91 -0.56 -16.45
CA GLN A 185 -14.04 -0.97 -15.61
C GLN A 185 -13.66 -2.19 -14.75
N TRP A 186 -14.40 -2.38 -13.66
CA TRP A 186 -14.06 -3.31 -12.61
C TRP A 186 -14.56 -4.73 -12.92
N ILE A 187 -13.77 -5.73 -12.56
CA ILE A 187 -14.10 -7.14 -12.66
C ILE A 187 -13.85 -7.82 -11.30
N ASP A 188 -14.61 -8.84 -10.97
CA ASP A 188 -14.19 -9.81 -9.97
C ASP A 188 -13.17 -10.79 -10.60
N LEU A 189 -12.18 -11.21 -9.82
CA LEU A 189 -11.20 -12.19 -10.23
C LEU A 189 -10.68 -13.03 -9.06
N PRO A 190 -10.04 -14.19 -9.31
CA PRO A 190 -9.47 -14.99 -8.24
C PRO A 190 -8.35 -14.23 -7.55
N CYS A 191 -8.44 -14.12 -6.22
CA CYS A 191 -7.45 -13.40 -5.40
C CYS A 191 -6.02 -13.96 -5.51
N ALA A 192 -5.89 -15.22 -5.94
CA ALA A 192 -4.61 -15.91 -6.09
C ALA A 192 -3.89 -15.59 -7.40
N TRP A 193 -4.54 -14.91 -8.36
CA TRP A 193 -3.87 -14.47 -9.59
C TRP A 193 -2.79 -13.44 -9.25
N LEU A 194 -1.75 -13.37 -10.09
CA LEU A 194 -0.67 -12.41 -9.91
C LEU A 194 -0.94 -11.23 -10.85
N ASN A 195 -1.23 -10.07 -10.28
CA ASN A 195 -1.51 -8.85 -11.05
C ASN A 195 -0.73 -7.66 -10.49
N PRO A 196 -0.41 -6.66 -11.34
CA PRO A 196 0.00 -5.35 -10.84
C PRO A 196 -1.15 -4.73 -10.03
N TYR A 197 -0.85 -3.67 -9.28
CA TYR A 197 -1.79 -3.10 -8.33
C TYR A 197 -1.59 -1.61 -8.15
N ILE A 198 -2.57 -0.95 -7.55
CA ILE A 198 -2.54 0.50 -7.37
C ILE A 198 -2.66 0.78 -5.87
N CYS A 199 -1.69 1.49 -5.32
CA CYS A 199 -1.75 1.99 -3.96
C CYS A 199 -2.26 3.42 -3.92
N GLU A 200 -3.00 3.76 -2.86
CA GLU A 200 -3.47 5.08 -2.50
C GLU A 200 -2.87 5.50 -1.14
N PHE A 201 -2.47 6.77 -1.05
CA PHE A 201 -1.83 7.41 0.10
C PHE A 201 -2.57 8.71 0.48
N PHE A 202 -2.56 9.05 1.79
CA PHE A 202 -3.32 10.15 2.39
C PHE A 202 -2.44 11.14 3.16
#